data_AF-X1DU07-F1
#
_entry.id   AF-X1DU07-F1
#
_cell.length_a   1.000
_cell.length_b   1.000
_cell.length_c   1.000
_cell.angle_alpha   90.00
_cell.angle_beta   90.00
_cell.angle_gamma   90.00
#
_symmetry.space_group_name_H-M   'P 1'
#
loop_
_entity.id
_entity.type
_entity.pdbx_description
1 polymer ?
#
loop_
_entity_poly.entity_id
_entity_poly.type
_entity_poly.pdbx_seq_one_letter_code
_entity_poly.pdbx_strand_id
1 'polypeptide(L)'
;DGDKLYLQVKFKGIGEIYPAPYETNIDHKNIIMLHKEKLIDALAESQKYEVIIYGHTHRTDLRKIGKTLIINPGECGGWLTGKSTIALLNLDNLESEIVELAVSV
;
A
#
# COMPACT_ATOMS: atom_id res chain seq x y z
N ASP A 1 -14.08 -6.09 5.60
CA ASP A 1 -15.38 -6.65 6.01
C ASP A 1 -15.44 -8.14 5.75
N GLY A 2 -16.43 -8.82 6.33
CA GLY A 2 -16.60 -10.28 6.25
C GLY A 2 -16.05 -11.05 7.46
N ASP A 3 -16.43 -12.32 7.55
CA ASP A 3 -15.95 -13.26 8.56
C ASP A 3 -14.47 -13.59 8.32
N LYS A 4 -13.60 -13.08 9.19
CA LYS A 4 -12.14 -13.19 9.05
C LYS A 4 -11.66 -14.65 9.07
N LEU A 5 -12.25 -15.49 9.92
CA LEU A 5 -11.85 -16.89 10.05
C LEU A 5 -12.22 -17.65 8.77
N TYR A 6 -13.43 -17.43 8.29
CA TYR A 6 -13.88 -18.09 7.06
C TYR A 6 -13.09 -17.63 5.84
N LEU A 7 -12.76 -16.34 5.75
CA LEU A 7 -11.89 -15.82 4.69
C LEU A 7 -10.51 -16.49 4.71
N GLN A 8 -9.86 -16.59 5.88
CA GLN A 8 -8.57 -17.28 6.00
C GLN A 8 -8.63 -18.74 5.55
N VAL A 9 -9.69 -19.46 5.92
CA VAL A 9 -9.90 -20.84 5.48
C VAL A 9 -10.09 -20.92 3.97
N LYS A 10 -10.90 -20.03 3.39
CA LYS A 10 -11.22 -20.04 1.96
C LYS A 10 -10.05 -19.72 1.05
N PHE A 11 -9.16 -18.83 1.47
CA PHE A 11 -7.99 -18.42 0.69
C PHE A 11 -6.73 -19.23 1.01
N LYS A 12 -6.84 -20.27 1.85
CA LYS A 12 -5.75 -21.21 2.15
C LYS A 12 -5.26 -21.88 0.85
N GLY A 13 -4.03 -21.56 0.44
CA GLY A 13 -3.41 -22.05 -0.81
C GLY A 13 -3.33 -21.03 -1.94
N ILE A 14 -3.97 -19.86 -1.80
CA ILE A 14 -3.80 -18.71 -2.71
C ILE A 14 -2.86 -17.68 -2.07
N GLY A 15 -3.12 -17.34 -0.81
CA GLY A 15 -2.32 -16.36 -0.07
C GLY A 15 -2.76 -16.21 1.38
N GLU A 16 -1.94 -15.51 2.16
CA GLU A 16 -2.19 -15.26 3.57
C GLU A 16 -3.04 -14.00 3.77
N ILE A 17 -3.96 -14.03 4.73
CA ILE A 17 -4.81 -12.89 5.08
C ILE A 17 -4.44 -12.41 6.48
N TYR A 18 -4.02 -11.15 6.56
CA TYR A 18 -3.63 -10.49 7.80
C TYR A 18 -4.66 -9.44 8.25
N PRO A 19 -4.81 -9.23 9.57
CA PRO A 19 -5.56 -8.09 10.07
C PRO A 19 -4.84 -6.76 9.75
N ALA A 20 -5.61 -5.69 9.60
CA ALA A 20 -5.05 -4.34 9.51
C ALA A 20 -4.78 -3.75 10.91
N PRO A 21 -3.73 -2.92 11.09
CA PRO A 21 -2.65 -2.71 10.12
C PRO A 21 -1.78 -3.96 10.00
N TYR A 22 -1.26 -4.20 8.80
CA TYR A 22 -0.27 -5.25 8.57
C TYR A 22 1.13 -4.65 8.69
N GLU A 23 1.91 -5.12 9.65
CA GLU A 23 3.32 -4.76 9.83
C GLU A 23 4.18 -5.95 9.39
N THR A 24 5.25 -5.66 8.63
CA THR A 24 6.21 -6.68 8.21
C THR A 24 7.62 -6.11 8.07
N ASN A 25 8.61 -6.99 8.01
CA ASN A 25 9.99 -6.66 7.71
C ASN A 25 10.44 -7.46 6.49
N ILE A 26 10.80 -6.78 5.42
CA ILE A 26 11.28 -7.39 4.17
C ILE A 26 12.59 -6.68 3.80
N ASP A 27 13.66 -7.43 3.55
CA ASP A 27 15.00 -6.90 3.25
C ASP A 27 15.46 -5.81 4.23
N HIS A 28 15.22 -6.06 5.52
CA HIS A 28 15.52 -5.14 6.63
C HIS A 28 14.79 -3.79 6.57
N LYS A 29 13.70 -3.68 5.79
CA LYS A 29 12.81 -2.53 5.74
C LYS A 29 11.55 -2.83 6.53
N ASN A 30 11.24 -1.99 7.52
CA ASN A 30 9.97 -2.05 8.23
C ASN A 30 8.89 -1.42 7.33
N ILE A 31 7.89 -2.23 6.98
CA ILE A 31 6.78 -1.84 6.11
C ILE A 31 5.50 -1.92 6.92
N ILE A 32 4.68 -0.88 6.85
CA ILE A 32 3.31 -0.90 7.39
C ILE A 32 2.30 -0.67 6.27
N MET A 33 1.25 -1.48 6.26
CA MET A 33 0.15 -1.40 5.32
C MET A 33 -1.18 -1.24 6.06
N LEU A 34 -1.96 -0.24 5.65
CA LEU A 34 -3.28 0.06 6.20
C LEU A 34 -4.14 0.72 5.15
N HIS A 35 -5.46 0.49 5.14
CA HIS A 35 -6.27 1.03 4.05
C HIS A 35 -6.51 2.55 4.15
N LYS A 36 -6.74 3.09 5.35
CA LYS A 36 -7.20 4.47 5.56
C LYS A 36 -6.06 5.47 5.83
N GLU A 37 -6.23 6.69 5.34
CA GLU A 37 -5.27 7.80 5.28
C GLU A 37 -5.07 8.57 6.60
N LYS A 38 -5.99 8.43 7.56
CA LYS A 38 -6.05 9.29 8.76
C LYS A 38 -4.75 9.33 9.60
N LEU A 39 -3.96 8.26 9.58
CA LEU A 39 -2.78 8.11 10.44
C LEU A 39 -1.45 8.26 9.68
N ILE A 40 -1.47 8.54 8.38
CA ILE A 40 -0.29 8.43 7.53
C ILE A 40 0.80 9.42 7.92
N ASP A 41 0.46 10.69 8.15
CA ASP A 41 1.45 11.70 8.54
C ASP A 41 2.07 11.39 9.91
N ALA A 42 1.25 11.04 10.91
CA ALA A 42 1.74 10.67 12.24
C ALA A 42 2.64 9.42 12.21
N LEU A 43 2.29 8.41 11.41
CA LEU A 43 3.13 7.22 11.20
C LEU A 43 4.43 7.59 10.50
N ALA A 44 4.39 8.48 9.50
CA ALA A 44 5.57 8.91 8.79
C ALA A 44 6.50 9.72 9.70
N GLU A 45 5.97 10.69 10.45
CA GLU A 45 6.69 11.52 11.43
C GLU A 45 7.35 10.69 12.54
N SER A 46 6.78 9.53 12.90
CA SER A 46 7.41 8.61 13.87
C SER A 46 8.77 8.07 13.41
N GLN A 47 9.02 8.06 12.09
CA GLN A 47 10.21 7.47 11.47
C GLN A 47 10.44 6.00 11.91
N LYS A 48 9.39 5.28 12.31
CA LYS A 48 9.48 3.85 12.67
C LYS A 48 9.59 2.95 11.44
N TYR A 49 8.99 3.36 10.33
CA TYR A 49 8.89 2.56 9.10
C TYR A 49 9.70 3.18 7.97
N GLU A 50 10.25 2.33 7.11
CA GLU A 50 10.86 2.77 5.85
C GLU A 50 9.79 2.99 4.78
N VAL A 51 8.69 2.24 4.83
CA VAL A 51 7.60 2.33 3.85
C VAL A 51 6.23 2.27 4.52
N ILE A 52 5.33 3.17 4.12
CA ILE A 52 3.91 3.17 4.48
C ILE A 52 3.10 2.99 3.20
N ILE A 53 2.26 1.95 3.14
CA ILE A 53 1.36 1.69 2.01
C ILE A 53 -0.08 1.90 2.47
N TYR A 54 -0.83 2.75 1.76
CA TYR A 54 -2.23 2.98 2.04
C TYR A 54 -3.10 3.11 0.78
N GLY A 55 -4.42 3.28 0.97
CA GLY A 55 -5.38 3.40 -0.11
C GLY A 55 -6.56 4.29 0.28
N HIS A 56 -7.78 3.78 0.07
CA HIS A 56 -9.07 4.40 0.42
C HIS A 56 -9.48 5.63 -0.41
N THR A 57 -8.53 6.50 -0.79
CA THR A 57 -8.83 7.76 -1.49
C THR A 57 -8.98 7.61 -3.00
N HIS A 58 -8.60 6.46 -3.57
CA HIS A 58 -8.48 6.22 -5.01
C HIS A 58 -7.51 7.15 -5.76
N ARG A 59 -6.78 8.01 -5.05
CA ARG A 59 -5.81 8.96 -5.63
C ARG A 59 -4.39 8.52 -5.32
N THR A 60 -3.51 8.65 -6.29
CA THR A 60 -2.08 8.38 -6.13
C THR A 60 -1.48 9.36 -5.11
N ASP A 61 -0.67 8.85 -4.20
CA ASP A 61 0.16 9.64 -3.28
C ASP A 61 1.53 8.98 -3.22
N LEU A 62 2.55 9.65 -3.73
CA LEU A 62 3.93 9.18 -3.71
C LEU A 62 4.80 10.31 -3.21
N ARG A 63 5.20 10.22 -1.94
CA ARG A 63 5.99 11.27 -1.28
C ARG A 63 6.85 10.67 -0.17
N LYS A 64 7.74 11.50 0.38
CA LYS A 64 8.66 11.10 1.44
C LYS A 64 8.61 12.10 2.60
N ILE A 65 8.58 11.61 3.84
CA ILE A 65 8.79 12.40 5.05
C ILE A 65 9.98 11.80 5.80
N GLY A 66 11.09 12.54 5.87
CA GLY A 66 12.33 12.03 6.44
C GLY A 66 12.83 10.79 5.69
N LYS A 67 13.00 9.66 6.38
CA LYS A 67 13.36 8.38 5.74
C LYS A 67 12.16 7.62 5.17
N THR A 68 10.94 7.94 5.59
CA THR A 68 9.75 7.15 5.30
C THR A 68 9.18 7.47 3.92
N LEU A 69 9.11 6.48 3.05
CA LEU A 69 8.39 6.53 1.78
C LEU A 69 6.90 6.24 2.00
N ILE A 70 6.04 7.10 1.47
CA ILE A 70 4.58 7.00 1.57
C ILE A 70 4.04 6.67 0.18
N ILE A 71 3.25 5.61 0.09
CA ILE A 71 2.72 5.09 -1.17
C ILE A 71 1.20 4.89 -1.02
N ASN A 72 0.43 5.56 -1.87
CA ASN A 72 -0.91 5.17 -2.26
C ASN A 72 -0.87 4.93 -3.78
N PRO A 73 -1.12 3.69 -4.25
CA PRO A 73 -1.06 3.38 -5.67
C PRO A 73 -2.20 4.01 -6.48
N GLY A 74 -3.20 4.62 -5.83
CA GLY A 74 -4.44 5.02 -6.46
C GLY A 74 -5.42 3.85 -6.55
N GLU A 75 -6.18 3.79 -7.63
CA GLU A 75 -7.11 2.69 -7.87
C GLU A 75 -6.67 1.83 -9.06
N CYS A 76 -6.74 0.51 -8.89
CA CYS A 76 -6.47 -0.40 -9.99
C CYS A 76 -7.66 -0.47 -10.97
N GLY A 77 -8.90 -0.18 -10.51
CA GLY A 77 -10.10 -0.32 -11.35
C GLY A 77 -10.37 0.87 -12.28
N GLY A 78 -9.82 2.05 -11.99
CA GLY A 78 -10.04 3.28 -12.77
C GLY A 78 -11.47 3.84 -12.76
N TRP A 79 -12.36 3.34 -11.90
CA TRP A 79 -13.79 3.70 -11.94
C TRP A 79 -14.11 5.10 -11.42
N LEU A 80 -13.33 5.64 -10.47
CA LEU A 80 -13.62 6.93 -9.84
C LEU A 80 -12.82 8.08 -10.45
N THR A 81 -11.60 7.81 -10.91
CA THR A 81 -10.63 8.78 -11.40
C THR A 81 -10.41 8.69 -12.90
N GLY A 82 -10.89 7.61 -13.54
CA GLY A 82 -10.59 7.30 -14.94
C GLY A 82 -9.18 6.78 -15.16
N LYS A 83 -8.38 6.58 -14.10
CA LYS A 83 -6.98 6.14 -14.18
C LYS A 83 -6.80 4.83 -13.43
N SER A 84 -6.32 3.81 -14.13
CA SER A 84 -5.97 2.52 -13.55
C SER A 84 -4.48 2.51 -13.23
N THR A 85 -4.10 2.53 -11.96
CA THR A 85 -2.71 2.67 -11.53
C THR A 85 -2.30 1.62 -10.50
N ILE A 86 -1.01 1.26 -10.51
CA ILE A 86 -0.30 0.49 -9.49
C ILE A 86 0.97 1.21 -9.06
N ALA A 87 1.58 0.78 -7.96
CA ALA A 87 2.91 1.23 -7.54
C ALA A 87 3.91 0.06 -7.62
N LEU A 88 5.08 0.31 -8.22
CA LEU A 88 6.23 -0.59 -8.15
C LEU A 88 7.20 -0.02 -7.12
N LEU A 89 7.69 -0.85 -6.20
CA LEU A 89 8.65 -0.46 -5.15
C LEU A 89 9.90 -1.32 -5.26
N ASN A 90 11.05 -0.67 -5.41
CA ASN A 90 12.35 -1.29 -5.32
C ASN A 90 12.84 -1.23 -3.86
N LEU A 91 13.03 -2.39 -3.23
CA LEU A 91 13.43 -2.47 -1.82
C LEU A 91 14.92 -2.18 -1.59
N ASP A 92 15.76 -2.32 -2.62
CA ASP A 92 17.20 -2.08 -2.51
C ASP A 92 17.49 -0.58 -2.30
N ASN A 93 16.81 0.27 -3.06
CA ASN A 93 17.04 1.72 -3.06
C ASN A 93 15.85 2.55 -2.51
N LEU A 94 14.72 1.91 -2.18
CA LEU A 94 13.47 2.55 -1.76
C LEU A 94 12.96 3.60 -2.76
N GLU A 95 13.19 3.38 -4.05
CA GLU A 95 12.52 4.11 -5.12
C GLU A 95 11.21 3.43 -5.46
N SER A 96 10.21 4.24 -5.82
CA SER A 96 8.93 3.75 -6.27
C SER A 96 8.40 4.60 -7.40
N GLU A 97 7.66 3.96 -8.31
CA GLU A 97 6.99 4.62 -9.41
C GLU A 97 5.52 4.22 -9.48
N ILE A 98 4.68 5.15 -9.94
CA ILE A 98 3.28 4.88 -10.26
C ILE A 98 3.22 4.50 -11.73
N VAL A 99 2.66 3.32 -12.01
CA VAL A 99 2.47 2.79 -13.36
C VAL A 99 0.99 2.82 -13.71
N GLU A 100 0.66 3.42 -14.84
CA GLU A 100 -0.69 3.38 -15.41
C GLU A 100 -0.85 2.09 -16.25
N LEU A 101 -1.88 1.29 -15.94
CA LEU A 101 -2.09 -0.05 -16.50
C LEU A 101 -2.78 -0.04 -17.87
N ALA A 102 -3.45 1.04 -18.23
CA ALA A 102 -4.14 1.17 -19.50
C ALA A 102 -3.77 2.50 -20.18
N VAL A 103 -3.13 2.42 -21.34
CA VAL A 103 -3.23 3.49 -22.33
C VAL A 103 -4.64 3.38 -22.92
N SER A 104 -5.39 4.48 -22.95
CA SER A 104 -6.68 4.52 -23.64
C SER A 104 -6.54 3.91 -25.04
N VAL A 105 -7.23 2.79 -25.29
CA VAL A 105 -7.43 2.25 -26.65
C VAL A 105 -8.64 2.92 -27.26
#